data_AF-A0A8H4N3Y8-F1
#
_entry.id   AF-A0A8H4N3Y8-F1
#
_cell.length_a   1.000
_cell.length_b   1.000
_cell.length_c   1.000
_cell.angle_alpha   90.00
_cell.angle_beta   90.00
_cell.angle_gamma   90.00
#
_symmetry.space_group_name_H-M   'P 1'
#
loop_
_entity.id
_entity.type
_entity.pdbx_description
1 polymer ?
#
loop_
_entity_poly.entity_id
_entity_poly.type
_entity_poly.pdbx_seq_one_letter_code
_entity_poly.pdbx_strand_id
1 'polypeptide(L)'
;MARRSSTLLLAFLLLFGLLFFAGSPTTSLHHRRAFKSCVLDSDLAKRAQRAKIPTKTDNQTLRHLFGLPNLLDSYEHCYDADTRLAPYGFDPQKQYTDQKAIWAGRDWRREQHECAMKNGLLPGLGTQKRKHFHLPDHDSQRYLTTQPAKKDTRKPTPRTAVIMRTSDNFNWAGDIAAYIRSMIVELSLESGGVYELFILVQVKDLKQHIFLDPEAYDRVLRKHVPEEFRGMAYLWNENLLKAWYPEVPDHSYIHQAYQALQLFAEFIAPDFDFFWQFEMDWRATTPHLKAFERMASWAREQPRLYLNSMNSAWYIPSLQGSWHDLWMLMNETLWTDKRAAEVRAHGKNWGIGEEADLITLAPIVDVRTTDFWLFRGMIHNDPYQIKAKKLPHFAAPVAMTRTSKRLLNAVHTLQQQYGFWMASESTMETMAYHKGFKAVHAQHPVFFNGTETDKMVDWLFNSGGPENLGGGPDSQYNWEGAAHKVLEKLTWWWPREGYDHYPQHVWSDFLKKDACLPPGMFHPFKWDKYKGPK
;
A
#
# COMPACT_ATOMS: atom_id res chain seq x y z
N MET A 1 -0.18 -1.09 -63.21
CA MET A 1 -0.67 0.28 -63.54
C MET A 1 -2.10 0.42 -63.04
N ALA A 2 -2.59 1.67 -62.86
CA ALA A 2 -4.01 2.08 -62.66
C ALA A 2 -4.89 1.30 -61.63
N ARG A 3 -5.34 1.90 -60.50
CA ARG A 3 -6.43 2.91 -60.35
C ARG A 3 -7.83 2.31 -60.63
N ARG A 4 -8.70 2.22 -59.61
CA ARG A 4 -9.74 3.21 -59.17
C ARG A 4 -10.95 3.26 -60.12
N SER A 5 -12.20 3.47 -59.68
CA SER A 5 -12.81 3.57 -58.34
C SER A 5 -14.35 3.65 -58.48
N SER A 6 -15.09 3.48 -57.38
CA SER A 6 -16.50 3.88 -57.21
C SER A 6 -17.51 2.99 -57.98
N THR A 7 -18.81 2.96 -57.69
CA THR A 7 -19.74 3.88 -56.98
C THR A 7 -20.85 3.09 -56.24
N LEU A 8 -21.43 3.68 -55.16
CA LEU A 8 -22.88 3.85 -54.82
C LEU A 8 -23.88 2.67 -55.08
N LEU A 9 -24.99 2.41 -54.38
CA LEU A 9 -25.88 3.07 -53.40
C LEU A 9 -26.81 1.94 -52.79
N LEU A 10 -27.53 1.96 -51.66
CA LEU A 10 -27.71 2.81 -50.46
C LEU A 10 -28.18 1.92 -49.27
N ALA A 11 -28.26 2.49 -48.07
CA ALA A 11 -29.19 2.21 -46.96
C ALA A 11 -29.93 0.84 -46.87
N PHE A 12 -29.56 0.05 -45.85
CA PHE A 12 -30.47 -0.43 -44.79
C PHE A 12 -29.63 -0.73 -43.53
N LEU A 13 -30.27 -1.03 -42.37
CA LEU A 13 -29.63 -1.35 -41.08
C LEU A 13 -28.89 -0.20 -40.35
N LEU A 14 -29.55 0.96 -40.22
CA LEU A 14 -29.13 2.05 -39.31
C LEU A 14 -30.06 2.14 -38.08
N LEU A 15 -30.27 1.03 -37.35
CA LEU A 15 -31.12 1.02 -36.14
C LEU A 15 -30.96 -0.21 -35.19
N PHE A 16 -29.72 -0.62 -34.88
CA PHE A 16 -29.42 -1.44 -33.68
C PHE A 16 -27.94 -1.27 -33.29
N GLY A 17 -27.63 -0.26 -32.49
CA GLY A 17 -26.25 0.10 -32.12
C GLY A 17 -26.12 1.12 -30.98
N LEU A 18 -27.19 1.33 -30.21
CA LEU A 18 -27.24 2.21 -29.04
C LEU A 18 -27.93 1.43 -27.92
N LEU A 19 -27.22 1.21 -26.80
CA LEU A 19 -27.58 0.49 -25.55
C LEU A 19 -26.62 -0.67 -25.19
N PHE A 20 -25.32 -0.41 -25.07
CA PHE A 20 -24.42 -1.23 -24.25
C PHE A 20 -23.51 -0.35 -23.39
N PHE A 21 -23.70 -0.45 -22.07
CA PHE A 21 -22.84 0.04 -20.99
C PHE A 21 -22.34 1.50 -21.00
N ALA A 22 -23.27 2.45 -21.04
CA ALA A 22 -23.15 3.67 -20.24
C ALA A 22 -23.60 3.40 -18.79
N GLY A 23 -22.90 2.50 -18.09
CA GLY A 23 -23.28 2.00 -16.77
C GLY A 23 -22.24 2.32 -15.70
N SER A 24 -22.63 3.06 -14.66
CA SER A 24 -21.77 3.30 -13.49
C SER A 24 -21.39 1.97 -12.80
N PRO A 25 -20.15 1.79 -12.32
CA PRO A 25 -19.72 0.57 -11.65
C PRO A 25 -20.23 0.50 -10.19
N THR A 26 -21.55 0.40 -10.03
CA THR A 26 -22.24 0.38 -8.73
C THR A 26 -23.04 -0.91 -8.48
N THR A 27 -22.72 -1.99 -9.20
CA THR A 27 -23.34 -3.34 -9.01
C THR A 27 -22.32 -4.48 -9.13
N SER A 28 -21.45 -4.64 -8.11
CA SER A 28 -20.65 -5.87 -7.92
C SER A 28 -20.38 -6.21 -6.44
N LEU A 29 -21.30 -5.84 -5.53
CA LEU A 29 -21.25 -6.24 -4.12
C LEU A 29 -21.96 -7.58 -3.91
N HIS A 30 -21.28 -8.69 -4.23
CA HIS A 30 -21.71 -10.03 -3.84
C HIS A 30 -21.75 -10.15 -2.30
N HIS A 31 -22.97 -10.08 -1.73
CA HIS A 31 -23.35 -10.41 -0.34
C HIS A 31 -22.24 -10.51 0.73
N ARG A 32 -21.41 -9.47 0.89
CA ARG A 32 -20.86 -9.17 2.22
C ARG A 32 -22.03 -8.71 3.08
N ARG A 33 -22.21 -9.31 4.25
CA ARG A 33 -23.11 -8.78 5.28
C ARG A 33 -22.66 -7.35 5.58
N ALA A 34 -23.50 -6.36 5.30
CA ALA A 34 -23.18 -4.97 5.62
C ALA A 34 -22.99 -4.86 7.14
N PHE A 35 -21.75 -4.64 7.55
CA PHE A 35 -21.43 -4.39 8.95
C PHE A 35 -21.98 -3.04 9.38
N LYS A 36 -22.38 -2.94 10.65
CA LYS A 36 -22.86 -1.69 11.19
C LYS A 36 -21.64 -0.83 11.50
N SER A 37 -21.56 0.34 10.87
CA SER A 37 -20.65 1.41 11.29
C SER A 37 -20.83 1.66 12.78
N CYS A 38 -19.73 1.75 13.50
CA CYS A 38 -19.74 1.82 14.95
C CYS A 38 -20.07 3.23 15.45
N VAL A 39 -20.63 3.31 16.65
CA VAL A 39 -21.18 4.57 17.20
C VAL A 39 -20.06 5.56 17.51
N LEU A 40 -19.82 6.46 16.57
CA LEU A 40 -19.22 7.76 16.82
C LEU A 40 -20.18 8.62 17.66
N ASP A 41 -19.66 9.68 18.29
CA ASP A 41 -20.53 10.75 18.77
C ASP A 41 -21.36 11.34 17.60
N SER A 42 -22.57 11.84 17.90
CA SER A 42 -23.52 12.28 16.88
C SER A 42 -23.11 13.54 16.11
N ASP A 43 -22.22 14.37 16.66
CA ASP A 43 -21.63 15.49 15.93
C ASP A 43 -20.31 15.08 15.26
N LEU A 44 -19.46 14.29 15.93
CA LEU A 44 -18.29 13.68 15.31
C LEU A 44 -18.67 12.91 14.02
N ALA A 45 -19.75 12.14 14.04
CA ALA A 45 -20.29 11.48 12.85
C ALA A 45 -20.59 12.49 11.72
N LYS A 46 -21.23 13.62 12.03
CA LYS A 46 -21.54 14.68 11.05
C LYS A 46 -20.30 15.44 10.57
N ARG A 47 -19.26 15.57 11.40
CA ARG A 47 -17.96 16.12 11.00
C ARG A 47 -17.24 15.14 10.05
N ALA A 48 -17.14 13.86 10.42
CA ALA A 48 -16.49 12.82 9.63
C ALA A 48 -17.18 12.54 8.28
N GLN A 49 -18.53 12.58 8.21
CA GLN A 49 -19.22 12.49 6.92
C GLN A 49 -18.91 13.71 6.03
N ARG A 50 -18.85 14.93 6.60
CA ARG A 50 -18.47 16.15 5.87
C ARG A 50 -17.02 16.10 5.36
N ALA A 51 -16.08 15.54 6.13
CA ALA A 51 -14.67 15.39 5.75
C ALA A 51 -14.40 14.60 4.46
N LYS A 52 -15.41 13.87 3.96
CA LYS A 52 -15.31 12.99 2.78
C LYS A 52 -16.08 13.51 1.58
N ILE A 53 -16.83 14.61 1.75
CA ILE A 53 -17.50 15.30 0.64
C ILE A 53 -16.41 16.01 -0.18
N PRO A 54 -16.21 15.64 -1.45
CA PRO A 54 -15.24 16.32 -2.30
C PRO A 54 -15.82 17.64 -2.79
N THR A 55 -14.95 18.64 -2.93
CA THR A 55 -15.21 19.78 -3.82
C THR A 55 -15.06 19.31 -5.27
N LYS A 56 -15.84 19.84 -6.20
CA LYS A 56 -15.63 19.61 -7.64
C LYS A 56 -14.89 20.79 -8.25
N THR A 57 -13.86 20.55 -9.05
CA THR A 57 -13.14 21.60 -9.77
C THR A 57 -12.46 21.08 -11.03
N ASP A 58 -12.52 21.87 -12.10
CA ASP A 58 -11.68 21.68 -13.29
C ASP A 58 -10.28 22.32 -13.10
N ASN A 59 -10.12 23.19 -12.10
CA ASN A 59 -8.89 23.94 -11.82
C ASN A 59 -7.91 23.15 -10.90
N GLN A 60 -7.72 21.86 -11.15
CA GLN A 60 -6.69 21.10 -10.43
C GLN A 60 -5.29 21.57 -10.80
N THR A 61 -4.46 21.80 -9.79
CA THR A 61 -3.12 22.38 -9.95
C THR A 61 -2.00 21.37 -10.20
N LEU A 62 -2.29 20.07 -10.04
CA LEU A 62 -1.30 18.99 -10.19
C LEU A 62 -1.47 18.27 -11.54
N ARG A 63 -0.41 18.25 -12.36
CA ARG A 63 -0.36 17.44 -13.59
C ARG A 63 -0.34 15.96 -13.24
N HIS A 64 -1.44 15.25 -13.50
CA HIS A 64 -1.46 13.78 -13.50
C HIS A 64 -0.49 13.25 -14.55
N LEU A 65 0.28 12.21 -14.22
CA LEU A 65 1.24 11.58 -15.13
C LEU A 65 1.03 10.06 -15.21
N PHE A 66 1.20 9.36 -14.09
CA PHE A 66 1.08 7.90 -14.05
C PHE A 66 -0.19 7.41 -13.36
N GLY A 67 -0.60 6.19 -13.72
CA GLY A 67 -1.64 5.44 -13.05
C GLY A 67 -3.04 5.74 -13.59
N LEU A 68 -4.06 5.23 -12.88
CA LEU A 68 -5.46 5.42 -13.20
C LEU A 68 -6.00 6.65 -12.47
N PRO A 69 -6.34 7.75 -13.16
CA PRO A 69 -6.78 9.00 -12.51
C PRO A 69 -8.04 8.84 -11.66
N ASN A 70 -8.85 7.83 -11.98
CA ASN A 70 -10.11 7.52 -11.31
C ASN A 70 -10.01 6.41 -10.24
N LEU A 71 -8.82 5.89 -9.89
CA LEU A 71 -8.71 4.71 -9.00
C LEU A 71 -9.09 5.00 -7.54
N LEU A 72 -8.67 6.15 -6.99
CA LEU A 72 -8.90 6.51 -5.59
C LEU A 72 -10.25 7.21 -5.42
N ASP A 73 -10.49 8.28 -6.17
CA ASP A 73 -11.82 8.87 -6.42
C ASP A 73 -11.94 9.36 -7.88
N SER A 74 -13.02 10.03 -8.26
CA SER A 74 -13.15 10.72 -9.56
C SER A 74 -12.08 11.80 -9.72
N TYR A 75 -11.49 11.91 -10.91
CA TYR A 75 -10.51 12.94 -11.22
C TYR A 75 -11.08 14.38 -11.10
N GLU A 76 -12.40 14.57 -11.22
CA GLU A 76 -13.08 15.87 -11.04
C GLU A 76 -13.10 16.35 -9.57
N HIS A 77 -12.83 15.46 -8.62
CA HIS A 77 -12.92 15.73 -7.19
C HIS A 77 -11.63 16.34 -6.66
N CYS A 78 -11.74 17.16 -5.63
CA CYS A 78 -10.59 17.62 -4.86
C CYS A 78 -10.95 17.75 -3.38
N TYR A 79 -9.92 17.80 -2.55
CA TYR A 79 -10.02 17.94 -1.09
C TYR A 79 -9.09 19.07 -0.62
N ASP A 80 -9.58 19.91 0.29
CA ASP A 80 -8.82 20.90 1.05
C ASP A 80 -8.60 20.42 2.49
N ALA A 81 -7.59 20.91 3.21
CA ALA A 81 -7.29 20.41 4.56
C ALA A 81 -8.32 20.79 5.63
N ASP A 82 -8.99 21.94 5.50
CA ASP A 82 -9.90 22.46 6.51
C ASP A 82 -11.24 21.71 6.49
N THR A 83 -11.70 21.19 5.34
CA THR A 83 -12.76 20.17 5.30
C THR A 83 -12.24 18.77 5.61
N ARG A 84 -11.10 18.35 5.03
CA ARG A 84 -10.62 16.95 5.08
C ARG A 84 -10.10 16.50 6.44
N LEU A 85 -9.47 17.40 7.21
CA LEU A 85 -8.72 17.08 8.43
C LEU A 85 -9.21 17.82 9.69
N ALA A 86 -9.82 19.00 9.60
CA ALA A 86 -10.34 19.69 10.79
C ALA A 86 -11.41 18.89 11.56
N PRO A 87 -12.31 18.12 10.89
CA PRO A 87 -13.15 17.10 11.51
C PRO A 87 -12.44 16.06 12.38
N TYR A 88 -11.12 15.92 12.27
CA TYR A 88 -10.28 15.00 13.03
C TYR A 88 -9.31 15.71 14.00
N GLY A 89 -9.43 17.04 14.15
CA GLY A 89 -8.62 17.82 15.08
C GLY A 89 -7.42 18.54 14.47
N PHE A 90 -7.38 18.74 13.14
CA PHE A 90 -6.41 19.62 12.49
C PHE A 90 -6.92 21.07 12.53
N ASP A 91 -6.26 21.91 13.32
CA ASP A 91 -6.62 23.33 13.42
C ASP A 91 -5.32 24.17 13.50
N PRO A 92 -4.69 24.47 12.35
CA PRO A 92 -3.46 25.25 12.31
C PRO A 92 -3.68 26.71 12.72
N GLN A 93 -4.92 27.21 12.59
CA GLN A 93 -5.30 28.61 12.85
C GLN A 93 -5.86 28.84 14.26
N LYS A 94 -6.13 27.78 15.03
CA LYS A 94 -6.77 27.78 16.36
C LYS A 94 -8.19 28.36 16.34
N GLN A 95 -8.93 28.17 15.25
CA GLN A 95 -10.30 28.66 15.09
C GLN A 95 -11.31 27.88 15.94
N TYR A 96 -11.03 26.60 16.26
CA TYR A 96 -11.98 25.69 16.89
C TYR A 96 -11.60 25.42 18.36
N THR A 97 -12.31 26.09 19.27
CA THR A 97 -12.09 25.97 20.72
C THR A 97 -12.49 24.62 21.32
N ASP A 98 -13.31 23.83 20.63
CA ASP A 98 -13.93 22.60 21.14
C ASP A 98 -13.17 21.31 20.78
N GLN A 99 -12.41 21.30 19.67
CA GLN A 99 -11.91 20.07 19.05
C GLN A 99 -11.14 19.17 20.02
N LYS A 100 -10.33 19.74 20.92
CA LYS A 100 -9.54 18.97 21.90
C LYS A 100 -10.41 18.14 22.87
N ALA A 101 -11.62 18.60 23.20
CA ALA A 101 -12.51 17.90 24.13
C ALA A 101 -13.07 16.59 23.55
N ILE A 102 -13.29 16.53 22.23
CA ILE A 102 -13.89 15.35 21.55
C ILE A 102 -12.94 14.14 21.52
N TRP A 103 -11.63 14.37 21.60
CA TRP A 103 -10.58 13.35 21.55
C TRP A 103 -9.94 13.04 22.90
N ALA A 104 -10.07 13.93 23.89
CA ALA A 104 -9.47 13.77 25.20
C ALA A 104 -9.98 12.48 25.90
N GLY A 105 -9.05 11.66 26.40
CA GLY A 105 -9.38 10.42 27.11
C GLY A 105 -9.90 9.27 26.24
N ARG A 106 -9.88 9.37 24.89
CA ARG A 106 -10.20 8.23 24.02
C ARG A 106 -9.13 7.14 24.09
N ASP A 107 -9.59 5.89 24.18
CA ASP A 107 -8.77 4.70 23.96
C ASP A 107 -9.10 4.17 22.56
N TRP A 108 -8.29 4.56 21.58
CA TRP A 108 -8.49 4.16 20.20
C TRP A 108 -8.36 2.66 19.98
N ARG A 109 -7.66 1.91 20.84
CA ARG A 109 -7.63 0.46 20.71
C ARG A 109 -8.93 -0.16 21.22
N ARG A 110 -9.45 0.30 22.36
CA ARG A 110 -10.76 -0.16 22.87
C ARG A 110 -11.88 0.14 21.87
N GLU A 111 -11.97 1.35 21.33
CA GLU A 111 -13.05 1.72 20.40
C GLU A 111 -13.06 0.86 19.13
N GLN A 112 -11.89 0.64 18.51
CA GLN A 112 -11.76 -0.22 17.32
C GLN A 112 -12.04 -1.70 17.63
N HIS A 113 -11.54 -2.20 18.77
CA HIS A 113 -11.71 -3.58 19.19
C HIS A 113 -13.17 -3.91 19.56
N GLU A 114 -13.84 -3.02 20.32
CA GLU A 114 -15.27 -3.11 20.59
C GLU A 114 -16.11 -3.03 19.30
N CYS A 115 -15.68 -2.24 18.32
CA CYS A 115 -16.36 -2.15 17.03
C CYS A 115 -16.36 -3.49 16.28
N ALA A 116 -15.21 -4.17 16.23
CA ALA A 116 -15.08 -5.50 15.66
C ALA A 116 -15.84 -6.58 16.47
N MET A 117 -15.84 -6.49 17.81
CA MET A 117 -16.64 -7.38 18.67
C MET A 117 -18.14 -7.24 18.39
N LYS A 118 -18.66 -6.00 18.35
CA LYS A 118 -20.10 -5.70 18.12
C LYS A 118 -20.59 -6.17 16.75
N ASN A 119 -19.70 -6.27 15.75
CA ASN A 119 -20.00 -6.82 14.43
C ASN A 119 -19.75 -8.34 14.30
N GLY A 120 -19.21 -9.00 15.34
CA GLY A 120 -18.93 -10.44 15.34
C GLY A 120 -17.74 -10.83 14.46
N LEU A 121 -16.79 -9.92 14.26
CA LEU A 121 -15.57 -10.14 13.45
C LEU A 121 -14.43 -10.80 14.22
N LEU A 122 -14.47 -10.74 15.55
CA LEU A 122 -13.44 -11.32 16.41
C LEU A 122 -13.82 -12.77 16.82
N PRO A 123 -12.92 -13.76 16.68
CA PRO A 123 -13.16 -15.14 17.10
C PRO A 123 -13.22 -15.26 18.63
N GLY A 124 -13.53 -16.44 19.18
CA GLY A 124 -13.82 -16.65 20.61
C GLY A 124 -12.70 -16.31 21.62
N LEU A 125 -11.47 -16.05 21.18
CA LEU A 125 -10.37 -15.52 22.01
C LEU A 125 -10.30 -13.98 22.03
N GLY A 126 -11.07 -13.31 21.16
CA GLY A 126 -11.00 -11.88 20.88
C GLY A 126 -11.59 -10.95 21.94
N THR A 127 -11.72 -11.42 23.18
CA THR A 127 -11.89 -10.58 24.38
C THR A 127 -10.59 -10.40 25.16
N GLN A 128 -9.54 -11.15 24.82
CA GLN A 128 -8.23 -11.07 25.49
C GLN A 128 -7.42 -9.86 24.99
N LYS A 129 -6.70 -9.21 25.92
CA LYS A 129 -5.72 -8.16 25.57
C LYS A 129 -4.65 -8.75 24.66
N ARG A 130 -4.46 -8.18 23.46
CA ARG A 130 -3.34 -8.52 22.56
C ARG A 130 -2.01 -8.44 23.32
N LYS A 131 -1.16 -9.46 23.18
CA LYS A 131 0.18 -9.50 23.80
C LYS A 131 1.07 -8.40 23.20
N HIS A 132 2.08 -7.99 23.96
CA HIS A 132 3.20 -7.21 23.39
C HIS A 132 4.17 -8.18 22.69
N PHE A 133 5.14 -7.67 21.93
CA PHE A 133 6.24 -8.50 21.42
C PHE A 133 7.03 -9.09 22.59
N HIS A 134 7.50 -10.32 22.41
CA HIS A 134 8.38 -11.02 23.36
C HIS A 134 9.53 -11.70 22.62
N LEU A 135 10.62 -11.99 23.33
CA LEU A 135 11.69 -12.85 22.85
C LEU A 135 11.17 -14.31 22.75
N PRO A 136 11.79 -15.18 21.93
CA PRO A 136 11.43 -16.59 21.89
C PRO A 136 11.54 -17.24 23.28
N ASP A 137 10.57 -18.10 23.63
CA ASP A 137 10.54 -18.77 24.94
C ASP A 137 11.65 -19.83 25.11
N HIS A 138 12.23 -20.28 24.00
CA HIS A 138 13.33 -21.25 23.90
C HIS A 138 14.29 -20.85 22.76
N ASP A 139 15.54 -21.30 22.83
CA ASP A 139 16.45 -21.31 21.67
C ASP A 139 15.76 -21.99 20.48
N SER A 140 15.95 -21.44 19.27
CA SER A 140 15.17 -21.79 18.09
C SER A 140 15.36 -23.25 17.66
N GLN A 141 14.49 -24.13 18.15
CA GLN A 141 14.35 -25.47 17.60
C GLN A 141 14.03 -25.31 16.10
N ARG A 142 14.90 -25.86 15.24
CA ARG A 142 14.97 -25.64 13.79
C ARG A 142 13.70 -26.03 12.99
N TYR A 143 12.66 -26.46 13.69
CA TYR A 143 11.40 -26.95 13.17
C TYR A 143 10.23 -26.36 13.94
N LEU A 144 10.04 -25.03 13.84
CA LEU A 144 8.69 -24.48 13.93
C LEU A 144 7.85 -25.14 12.83
N THR A 145 7.15 -26.21 13.20
CA THR A 145 6.14 -26.83 12.34
C THR A 145 5.06 -25.79 12.11
N THR A 146 4.97 -25.27 10.89
CA THR A 146 3.85 -24.46 10.45
C THR A 146 2.58 -25.28 10.61
N GLN A 147 1.84 -25.01 11.69
CA GLN A 147 0.54 -25.62 11.94
C GLN A 147 -0.30 -25.41 10.68
N PRO A 148 -0.70 -26.48 9.94
CA PRO A 148 -1.46 -26.30 8.72
C PRO A 148 -2.76 -25.61 9.12
N ALA A 149 -3.00 -24.43 8.54
CA ALA A 149 -4.10 -23.56 8.96
C ALA A 149 -5.39 -24.39 9.05
N LYS A 150 -5.91 -24.54 10.27
CA LYS A 150 -7.12 -25.35 10.52
C LYS A 150 -8.18 -24.86 9.55
N LYS A 151 -8.77 -25.77 8.78
CA LYS A 151 -9.91 -25.47 7.92
C LYS A 151 -11.08 -25.11 8.83
N ASP A 152 -11.17 -23.86 9.24
CA ASP A 152 -12.40 -23.34 9.82
C ASP A 152 -13.47 -23.44 8.73
N THR A 153 -14.46 -24.28 8.99
CA THR A 153 -15.57 -24.55 8.08
C THR A 153 -16.49 -23.34 7.94
N ARG A 154 -16.36 -22.35 8.82
CA ARG A 154 -16.93 -21.01 8.67
C ARG A 154 -15.84 -20.10 8.10
N LYS A 155 -15.98 -19.64 6.85
CA LYS A 155 -15.17 -18.51 6.37
C LYS A 155 -15.59 -17.25 7.14
N PRO A 156 -14.73 -16.61 7.95
CA PRO A 156 -15.00 -15.27 8.46
C PRO A 156 -14.98 -14.28 7.29
N THR A 157 -15.51 -13.06 7.47
CA THR A 157 -15.18 -12.00 6.51
C THR A 157 -13.73 -11.59 6.74
N PRO A 158 -12.87 -11.58 5.70
CA PRO A 158 -11.45 -11.30 5.89
C PRO A 158 -11.20 -9.93 6.53
N ARG A 159 -10.30 -9.88 7.52
CA ARG A 159 -9.91 -8.62 8.19
C ARG A 159 -8.58 -8.09 7.66
N THR A 160 -8.43 -6.76 7.64
CA THR A 160 -7.20 -6.10 7.20
C THR A 160 -6.62 -5.22 8.32
N ALA A 161 -5.46 -5.59 8.86
CA ALA A 161 -4.72 -4.71 9.76
C ALA A 161 -4.05 -3.60 8.96
N VAL A 162 -3.97 -2.39 9.52
CA VAL A 162 -3.28 -1.25 8.89
C VAL A 162 -2.20 -0.76 9.84
N ILE A 163 -0.97 -0.75 9.35
CA ILE A 163 0.23 -0.68 10.19
C ILE A 163 1.05 0.56 9.85
N MET A 164 1.04 1.52 10.77
CA MET A 164 1.84 2.74 10.69
C MET A 164 3.19 2.51 11.37
N ARG A 165 4.28 2.50 10.62
CA ARG A 165 5.63 2.28 11.17
C ARG A 165 6.33 3.59 11.50
N THR A 166 6.91 3.63 12.69
CA THR A 166 7.56 4.79 13.25
C THR A 166 8.75 4.39 14.12
N SER A 167 9.48 5.36 14.68
CA SER A 167 10.52 5.12 15.67
C SER A 167 10.40 6.05 16.87
N ASP A 168 11.09 5.72 17.95
CA ASP A 168 11.14 6.52 19.19
C ASP A 168 11.47 8.01 18.97
N ASN A 169 12.33 8.36 18.02
CA ASN A 169 12.67 9.75 17.69
C ASN A 169 11.65 10.47 16.77
N PHE A 170 10.45 9.92 16.53
CA PHE A 170 9.47 10.50 15.63
C PHE A 170 8.71 11.71 16.22
N ASN A 171 8.41 12.70 15.37
CA ASN A 171 7.71 13.92 15.76
C ASN A 171 6.20 13.82 15.46
N TRP A 172 5.39 13.79 16.52
CA TRP A 172 3.92 13.69 16.45
C TRP A 172 3.19 15.04 16.25
N ALA A 173 3.92 16.13 16.02
CA ALA A 173 3.35 17.46 15.78
C ALA A 173 2.60 17.57 14.44
N GLY A 174 1.86 18.67 14.28
CA GLY A 174 1.23 19.03 13.01
C GLY A 174 -0.04 18.24 12.71
N ASP A 175 -0.14 17.76 11.48
CA ASP A 175 -1.30 17.04 10.95
C ASP A 175 -1.39 15.58 11.42
N ILE A 176 -0.28 15.00 11.91
CA ILE A 176 -0.13 13.59 12.28
C ILE A 176 -1.31 13.06 13.11
N ALA A 177 -1.66 13.71 14.21
CA ALA A 177 -2.71 13.22 15.10
C ALA A 177 -4.09 13.21 14.41
N ALA A 178 -4.40 14.24 13.63
CA ALA A 178 -5.64 14.31 12.87
C ALA A 178 -5.68 13.30 11.71
N TYR A 179 -4.54 13.09 11.03
CA TYR A 179 -4.40 12.08 9.98
C TYR A 179 -4.61 10.67 10.53
N ILE A 180 -3.97 10.31 11.64
CA ILE A 180 -4.16 9.00 12.30
C ILE A 180 -5.60 8.82 12.80
N ARG A 181 -6.24 9.85 13.37
CA ARG A 181 -7.68 9.81 13.74
C ARG A 181 -8.58 9.62 12.51
N SER A 182 -8.30 10.28 11.39
CA SER A 182 -9.04 10.09 10.14
C SER A 182 -8.96 8.64 9.66
N MET A 183 -7.79 8.00 9.78
CA MET A 183 -7.61 6.59 9.48
C MET A 183 -8.43 5.69 10.44
N ILE A 184 -8.40 5.93 11.75
CA ILE A 184 -9.18 5.14 12.73
C ILE A 184 -10.68 5.24 12.47
N VAL A 185 -11.20 6.45 12.25
CA VAL A 185 -12.62 6.67 12.03
C VAL A 185 -13.06 6.04 10.71
N GLU A 186 -12.39 6.36 9.60
CA GLU A 186 -12.81 5.94 8.26
C GLU A 186 -12.55 4.45 8.02
N LEU A 187 -11.38 3.93 8.38
CA LEU A 187 -11.07 2.51 8.16
C LEU A 187 -11.78 1.66 9.20
N SER A 188 -11.54 1.89 10.49
CA SER A 188 -11.90 0.92 11.53
C SER A 188 -13.35 1.07 12.00
N LEU A 189 -13.80 2.30 12.28
CA LEU A 189 -15.13 2.51 12.85
C LEU A 189 -16.24 2.50 11.79
N GLU A 190 -16.03 3.11 10.62
CA GLU A 190 -17.04 3.09 9.54
C GLU A 190 -17.16 1.73 8.83
N SER A 191 -16.09 0.95 8.70
CA SER A 191 -16.18 -0.43 8.15
C SER A 191 -16.81 -1.44 9.11
N GLY A 192 -17.08 -1.05 10.36
CA GLY A 192 -17.56 -1.97 11.41
C GLY A 192 -16.48 -2.90 11.96
N GLY A 193 -15.19 -2.53 11.87
CA GLY A 193 -14.05 -3.30 12.38
C GLY A 193 -13.45 -4.29 11.39
N VAL A 194 -13.77 -4.20 10.10
CA VAL A 194 -13.09 -4.98 9.04
C VAL A 194 -11.63 -4.57 8.93
N TYR A 195 -11.35 -3.28 9.16
CA TYR A 195 -10.01 -2.74 9.38
C TYR A 195 -9.76 -2.49 10.88
N GLU A 196 -8.49 -2.53 11.30
CA GLU A 196 -8.01 -2.14 12.64
C GLU A 196 -6.64 -1.47 12.45
N LEU A 197 -6.43 -0.27 13.01
CA LEU A 197 -5.19 0.51 12.88
C LEU A 197 -4.27 0.24 14.08
N PHE A 198 -3.00 0.00 13.78
CA PHE A 198 -1.94 -0.21 14.77
C PHE A 198 -0.69 0.60 14.42
N ILE A 199 0.15 0.84 15.43
CA ILE A 199 1.45 1.51 15.26
C ILE A 199 2.56 0.54 15.67
N LEU A 200 3.59 0.39 14.82
CA LEU A 200 4.83 -0.31 15.18
C LEU A 200 5.93 0.72 15.44
N VAL A 201 6.41 0.80 16.67
CA VAL A 201 7.45 1.76 17.11
C VAL A 201 8.79 1.06 17.24
N GLN A 202 9.75 1.40 16.38
CA GLN A 202 11.13 0.98 16.53
C GLN A 202 11.80 1.77 17.67
N VAL A 203 12.24 1.08 18.72
CA VAL A 203 13.08 1.64 19.79
C VAL A 203 14.53 1.44 19.38
N LYS A 204 15.25 2.54 19.15
CA LYS A 204 16.64 2.54 18.65
C LYS A 204 17.65 2.34 19.77
N ASP A 205 17.32 2.75 21.00
CA ASP A 205 18.13 2.43 22.18
C ASP A 205 17.91 0.98 22.65
N LEU A 206 18.80 0.10 22.21
CA LEU A 206 18.81 -1.32 22.56
C LEU A 206 19.04 -1.59 24.07
N LYS A 207 19.52 -0.59 24.84
CA LYS A 207 19.78 -0.69 26.29
C LYS A 207 18.54 -0.45 27.15
N GLN A 208 17.38 -0.14 26.55
CA GLN A 208 16.13 0.02 27.29
C GLN A 208 15.53 -1.30 27.80
N HIS A 209 16.02 -2.47 27.34
CA HIS A 209 15.57 -3.81 27.80
C HIS A 209 14.04 -4.03 27.82
N ILE A 210 13.31 -3.41 26.88
CA ILE A 210 11.83 -3.34 26.80
C ILE A 210 11.05 -4.68 26.75
N PHE A 211 11.73 -5.82 26.62
CA PHE A 211 11.11 -7.15 26.66
C PHE A 211 11.37 -7.91 27.98
N LEU A 212 12.20 -7.35 28.86
CA LEU A 212 12.59 -7.93 30.16
C LEU A 212 12.05 -7.09 31.33
N ASP A 213 11.96 -5.77 31.16
CA ASP A 213 11.36 -4.84 32.12
C ASP A 213 10.03 -4.27 31.58
N PRO A 214 8.86 -4.68 32.12
CA PRO A 214 7.56 -4.10 31.77
C PRO A 214 7.46 -2.61 32.07
N GLU A 215 8.13 -2.11 33.11
CA GLU A 215 8.17 -0.67 33.37
C GLU A 215 9.00 0.05 32.30
N ALA A 216 10.07 -0.54 31.76
CA ALA A 216 10.81 0.04 30.64
C ALA A 216 9.92 0.19 29.40
N TYR A 217 9.13 -0.84 29.09
CA TYR A 217 8.13 -0.78 28.02
C TYR A 217 7.18 0.40 28.24
N ASP A 218 6.58 0.52 29.43
CA ASP A 218 5.63 1.59 29.75
C ASP A 218 6.28 2.98 29.90
N ARG A 219 7.56 3.08 30.28
CA ARG A 219 8.34 4.33 30.30
C ARG A 219 8.59 4.82 28.87
N VAL A 220 9.07 3.93 27.99
CA VAL A 220 9.34 4.25 26.57
C VAL A 220 8.03 4.59 25.84
N LEU A 221 6.98 3.78 26.01
CA LEU A 221 5.66 4.01 25.41
C LEU A 221 5.07 5.37 25.81
N ARG A 222 5.10 5.72 27.11
CA ARG A 222 4.56 7.00 27.59
C ARG A 222 5.35 8.22 27.10
N LYS A 223 6.67 8.08 26.98
CA LYS A 223 7.59 9.14 26.52
C LYS A 223 7.52 9.40 25.01
N HIS A 224 7.30 8.36 24.20
CA HIS A 224 7.46 8.41 22.74
C HIS A 224 6.16 8.27 21.93
N VAL A 225 5.01 7.99 22.56
CA VAL A 225 3.69 7.88 21.90
C VAL A 225 2.63 8.75 22.59
N PRO A 226 1.86 9.58 21.85
CA PRO A 226 0.74 10.36 22.38
C PRO A 226 -0.33 9.48 23.03
N GLU A 227 -0.96 10.01 24.09
CA GLU A 227 -1.80 9.24 25.02
C GLU A 227 -2.88 8.38 24.37
N GLU A 228 -3.69 9.00 23.51
CA GLU A 228 -4.78 8.36 22.77
C GLU A 228 -4.33 7.16 21.90
N PHE A 229 -3.06 7.16 21.43
CA PHE A 229 -2.51 6.14 20.55
C PHE A 229 -1.72 5.05 21.29
N ARG A 230 -1.40 5.23 22.58
CA ARG A 230 -0.60 4.26 23.38
C ARG A 230 -1.23 2.86 23.38
N GLY A 231 -2.56 2.77 23.42
CA GLY A 231 -3.30 1.50 23.46
C GLY A 231 -3.17 0.61 22.21
N MET A 232 -2.77 1.20 21.06
CA MET A 232 -2.62 0.52 19.76
C MET A 232 -1.17 0.50 19.24
N ALA A 233 -0.20 0.94 20.06
CA ALA A 233 1.20 1.01 19.70
C ALA A 233 2.02 -0.13 20.33
N TYR A 234 2.85 -0.79 19.51
CA TYR A 234 3.67 -1.93 19.90
C TYR A 234 5.15 -1.61 19.69
N LEU A 235 5.94 -1.70 20.77
CA LEU A 235 7.37 -1.41 20.75
C LEU A 235 8.16 -2.64 20.27
N TRP A 236 9.06 -2.44 19.31
CA TRP A 236 10.00 -3.47 18.84
C TRP A 236 11.40 -2.87 18.68
N ASN A 237 12.45 -3.70 18.60
CA ASN A 237 13.80 -3.25 18.27
C ASN A 237 14.62 -4.36 17.60
N GLU A 238 15.88 -4.07 17.28
CA GLU A 238 16.77 -5.00 16.57
C GLU A 238 17.10 -6.27 17.37
N ASN A 239 17.13 -6.21 18.71
CA ASN A 239 17.35 -7.39 19.55
C ASN A 239 16.21 -8.42 19.42
N LEU A 240 14.97 -7.94 19.23
CA LEU A 240 13.83 -8.82 18.92
C LEU A 240 14.06 -9.56 17.60
N LEU A 241 14.50 -8.83 16.57
CA LEU A 241 14.68 -9.40 15.23
C LEU A 241 15.86 -10.39 15.20
N LYS A 242 16.96 -10.08 15.90
CA LYS A 242 18.10 -10.98 16.11
C LYS A 242 17.73 -12.25 16.87
N ALA A 243 16.94 -12.13 17.94
CA ALA A 243 16.51 -13.28 18.73
C ALA A 243 15.56 -14.21 17.94
N TRP A 244 14.65 -13.63 17.14
CA TRP A 244 13.74 -14.43 16.33
C TRP A 244 14.41 -14.98 15.06
N TYR A 245 15.23 -14.23 14.33
CA TYR A 245 15.78 -14.61 13.02
C TYR A 245 17.33 -14.69 13.02
N PRO A 246 17.97 -15.52 13.89
CA PRO A 246 19.42 -15.46 14.14
C PRO A 246 20.29 -15.80 12.92
N GLU A 247 19.76 -16.53 11.94
CA GLU A 247 20.46 -16.89 10.69
C GLU A 247 20.42 -15.77 9.62
N VAL A 248 19.72 -14.64 9.89
CA VAL A 248 19.73 -13.44 9.06
C VAL A 248 20.76 -12.45 9.65
N PRO A 249 21.87 -12.13 8.95
CA PRO A 249 22.96 -11.34 9.52
C PRO A 249 22.68 -9.83 9.61
N ASP A 250 21.68 -9.33 8.88
CA ASP A 250 21.34 -7.90 8.79
C ASP A 250 19.83 -7.72 8.97
N HIS A 251 19.45 -6.92 9.98
CA HIS A 251 18.06 -6.58 10.32
C HIS A 251 17.73 -5.10 10.07
N SER A 252 18.59 -4.39 9.35
CA SER A 252 18.40 -2.98 9.03
C SER A 252 17.17 -2.76 8.16
N TYR A 253 16.61 -1.55 8.22
CA TYR A 253 15.35 -1.20 7.55
C TYR A 253 15.37 -1.43 6.03
N ILE A 254 16.53 -1.23 5.39
CA ILE A 254 16.69 -1.36 3.94
C ILE A 254 16.64 -2.82 3.45
N HIS A 255 16.86 -3.78 4.34
CA HIS A 255 16.79 -5.21 4.06
C HIS A 255 15.58 -5.90 4.71
N GLN A 256 15.22 -5.55 5.96
CA GLN A 256 14.25 -6.29 6.78
C GLN A 256 13.03 -5.49 7.27
N ALA A 257 12.54 -4.55 6.46
CA ALA A 257 11.37 -3.71 6.74
C ALA A 257 10.09 -4.48 7.14
N TYR A 258 10.00 -5.78 6.80
CA TYR A 258 8.86 -6.66 7.06
C TYR A 258 9.03 -7.59 8.29
N GLN A 259 10.23 -7.73 8.87
CA GLN A 259 10.46 -8.72 9.94
C GLN A 259 9.62 -8.44 11.20
N ALA A 260 9.45 -7.16 11.57
CA ALA A 260 8.56 -6.75 12.66
C ALA A 260 7.07 -7.00 12.32
N LEU A 261 6.67 -6.83 11.06
CA LEU A 261 5.30 -7.11 10.61
C LEU A 261 4.99 -8.60 10.61
N GLN A 262 5.93 -9.44 10.20
CA GLN A 262 5.83 -10.91 10.27
C GLN A 262 5.57 -11.38 11.71
N LEU A 263 6.35 -10.88 12.68
CA LEU A 263 6.16 -11.20 14.10
C LEU A 263 4.82 -10.65 14.62
N PHE A 264 4.41 -9.45 14.18
CA PHE A 264 3.10 -8.87 14.55
C PHE A 264 1.93 -9.72 14.06
N ALA A 265 1.97 -10.12 12.78
CA ALA A 265 0.93 -10.91 12.13
C ALA A 265 0.79 -12.32 12.73
N GLU A 266 1.87 -12.93 13.21
CA GLU A 266 1.80 -14.26 13.82
C GLU A 266 1.45 -14.23 15.31
N PHE A 267 2.03 -13.32 16.11
CA PHE A 267 1.96 -13.39 17.57
C PHE A 267 1.02 -12.36 18.23
N ILE A 268 0.66 -11.26 17.55
CA ILE A 268 -0.11 -10.13 18.12
C ILE A 268 -1.47 -9.95 17.43
N ALA A 269 -1.50 -10.16 16.10
CA ALA A 269 -2.64 -9.99 15.23
C ALA A 269 -2.93 -11.24 14.35
N PRO A 270 -3.01 -12.46 14.92
CA PRO A 270 -3.23 -13.68 14.15
C PRO A 270 -4.65 -13.80 13.53
N ASP A 271 -5.57 -12.92 13.93
CA ASP A 271 -6.97 -12.80 13.51
C ASP A 271 -7.19 -11.95 12.25
N PHE A 272 -6.12 -11.63 11.50
CA PHE A 272 -6.18 -10.88 10.24
C PHE A 272 -5.62 -11.67 9.05
N ASP A 273 -6.24 -11.47 7.89
CA ASP A 273 -5.88 -12.10 6.63
C ASP A 273 -4.91 -11.25 5.80
N PHE A 274 -4.97 -9.92 5.97
CA PHE A 274 -4.19 -8.94 5.21
C PHE A 274 -3.62 -7.85 6.12
N PHE A 275 -2.48 -7.30 5.71
CA PHE A 275 -1.74 -6.27 6.44
C PHE A 275 -1.30 -5.19 5.45
N TRP A 276 -1.91 -4.01 5.54
CA TRP A 276 -1.35 -2.80 4.93
C TRP A 276 -0.20 -2.29 5.80
N GLN A 277 0.92 -1.92 5.19
CA GLN A 277 2.10 -1.37 5.87
C GLN A 277 2.49 -0.03 5.24
N PHE A 278 2.61 1.01 6.06
CA PHE A 278 3.01 2.36 5.64
C PHE A 278 4.16 2.91 6.49
N GLU A 279 4.81 3.95 5.97
CA GLU A 279 5.71 4.85 6.70
C GLU A 279 4.89 6.06 7.23
N MET A 280 5.29 6.67 8.35
CA MET A 280 4.56 7.84 8.92
C MET A 280 4.68 9.14 8.11
N ASP A 281 5.49 9.16 7.06
CA ASP A 281 5.66 10.25 6.10
C ASP A 281 4.91 10.01 4.78
N TRP A 282 4.10 8.95 4.71
CA TRP A 282 3.04 8.82 3.69
C TRP A 282 1.83 9.71 4.02
N ARG A 283 1.16 10.22 2.98
CA ARG A 283 -0.10 10.97 3.05
C ARG A 283 -1.05 10.65 1.89
N ALA A 284 -2.33 10.93 2.09
CA ALA A 284 -3.37 10.84 1.07
C ALA A 284 -4.49 11.84 1.32
N THR A 285 -5.05 12.40 0.24
CA THR A 285 -6.21 13.30 0.26
C THR A 285 -7.53 12.55 0.32
N THR A 286 -7.59 11.38 -0.30
CA THR A 286 -8.83 10.58 -0.44
C THR A 286 -9.32 10.04 0.93
N PRO A 287 -10.64 9.84 1.12
CA PRO A 287 -11.17 9.04 2.21
C PRO A 287 -10.55 7.63 2.25
N HIS A 288 -9.98 7.23 3.38
CA HIS A 288 -9.06 6.08 3.46
C HIS A 288 -9.74 4.77 3.10
N LEU A 289 -10.94 4.52 3.63
CA LEU A 289 -11.74 3.33 3.32
C LEU A 289 -12.11 3.24 1.83
N LYS A 290 -12.38 4.39 1.19
CA LYS A 290 -12.69 4.48 -0.23
C LYS A 290 -11.45 4.15 -1.08
N ALA A 291 -10.30 4.72 -0.75
CA ALA A 291 -9.04 4.40 -1.41
C ALA A 291 -8.69 2.90 -1.27
N PHE A 292 -8.77 2.36 -0.04
CA PHE A 292 -8.30 1.01 0.26
C PHE A 292 -9.21 -0.08 -0.35
N GLU A 293 -10.54 0.05 -0.27
CA GLU A 293 -11.45 -0.92 -0.90
C GLU A 293 -11.41 -0.82 -2.43
N ARG A 294 -11.18 0.36 -3.03
CA ARG A 294 -11.07 0.49 -4.50
C ARG A 294 -9.77 -0.08 -5.04
N MET A 295 -8.63 0.16 -4.38
CA MET A 295 -7.37 -0.53 -4.71
C MET A 295 -7.51 -2.05 -4.54
N ALA A 296 -8.16 -2.52 -3.47
CA ALA A 296 -8.40 -3.94 -3.24
C ALA A 296 -9.31 -4.57 -4.32
N SER A 297 -10.40 -3.91 -4.70
CA SER A 297 -11.31 -4.42 -5.75
C SER A 297 -10.64 -4.43 -7.11
N TRP A 298 -9.99 -3.34 -7.50
CA TRP A 298 -9.26 -3.26 -8.76
C TRP A 298 -8.16 -4.33 -8.86
N ALA A 299 -7.41 -4.58 -7.77
CA ALA A 299 -6.43 -5.67 -7.72
C ALA A 299 -7.07 -7.06 -7.80
N ARG A 300 -8.26 -7.25 -7.20
CA ARG A 300 -9.07 -8.47 -7.31
C ARG A 300 -9.57 -8.70 -8.74
N GLU A 301 -9.88 -7.63 -9.47
CA GLU A 301 -10.38 -7.66 -10.85
C GLU A 301 -9.28 -7.99 -11.88
N GLN A 302 -7.99 -7.79 -11.57
CA GLN A 302 -6.91 -8.11 -12.52
C GLN A 302 -6.80 -9.62 -12.81
N PRO A 303 -6.71 -10.05 -14.09
CA PRO A 303 -6.38 -11.42 -14.45
C PRO A 303 -4.91 -11.73 -14.12
N ARG A 304 -4.57 -13.01 -13.96
CA ARG A 304 -3.18 -13.48 -13.83
C ARG A 304 -2.45 -13.56 -15.18
N LEU A 305 -3.17 -13.63 -16.30
CA LEU A 305 -2.58 -13.59 -17.64
C LEU A 305 -1.96 -12.20 -17.91
N TYR A 306 -0.68 -12.20 -18.31
CA TYR A 306 0.19 -11.01 -18.45
C TYR A 306 0.43 -10.17 -17.18
N LEU A 307 -0.04 -10.61 -16.00
CA LEU A 307 -0.04 -9.78 -14.79
C LEU A 307 1.34 -9.22 -14.41
N ASN A 308 2.41 -10.00 -14.52
CA ASN A 308 3.77 -9.52 -14.23
C ASN A 308 4.19 -8.37 -15.17
N SER A 309 3.85 -8.47 -16.45
CA SER A 309 4.19 -7.48 -17.47
C SER A 309 3.34 -6.21 -17.30
N MET A 310 2.04 -6.36 -17.02
CA MET A 310 1.17 -5.23 -16.63
C MET A 310 1.62 -4.57 -15.33
N ASN A 311 2.09 -5.36 -14.35
CA ASN A 311 2.62 -4.83 -13.08
C ASN A 311 3.93 -4.06 -13.27
N SER A 312 4.77 -4.45 -14.24
CA SER A 312 6.05 -3.78 -14.52
C SER A 312 5.90 -2.40 -15.17
N ALA A 313 4.72 -2.05 -15.68
CA ALA A 313 4.48 -0.81 -16.41
C ALA A 313 4.28 0.40 -15.50
N TRP A 314 4.99 1.49 -15.80
CA TRP A 314 4.60 2.84 -15.40
C TRP A 314 3.52 3.33 -16.36
N TYR A 315 2.25 3.07 -16.03
CA TYR A 315 1.13 3.31 -16.95
C TYR A 315 0.89 4.81 -17.19
N ILE A 316 0.95 5.26 -18.44
CA ILE A 316 0.72 6.66 -18.85
C ILE A 316 -0.54 6.73 -19.74
N PRO A 317 -1.72 7.13 -19.21
CA PRO A 317 -2.98 7.10 -19.96
C PRO A 317 -3.00 7.95 -21.24
N SER A 318 -2.25 9.06 -21.26
CA SER A 318 -2.17 9.99 -22.40
C SER A 318 -1.43 9.43 -23.63
N LEU A 319 -0.71 8.30 -23.46
CA LEU A 319 0.04 7.63 -24.53
C LEU A 319 -0.45 6.20 -24.76
N GLN A 320 -0.74 5.47 -23.69
CA GLN A 320 -1.00 4.03 -23.70
C GLN A 320 -2.50 3.69 -23.76
N GLY A 321 -3.36 4.72 -23.90
CA GLY A 321 -4.82 4.56 -23.94
C GLY A 321 -5.40 4.17 -22.59
N SER A 322 -6.53 3.45 -22.60
CA SER A 322 -7.09 2.85 -21.39
C SER A 322 -6.25 1.66 -20.90
N TRP A 323 -6.46 1.25 -19.65
CA TRP A 323 -5.85 0.03 -19.11
C TRP A 323 -6.23 -1.24 -19.90
N HIS A 324 -7.39 -1.22 -20.58
CA HIS A 324 -7.76 -2.31 -21.49
C HIS A 324 -6.95 -2.28 -22.79
N ASP A 325 -6.66 -1.10 -23.34
CA ASP A 325 -5.86 -0.95 -24.57
C ASP A 325 -4.41 -1.40 -24.33
N LEU A 326 -3.82 -1.05 -23.18
CA LEU A 326 -2.52 -1.59 -22.76
C LEU A 326 -2.56 -3.11 -22.59
N TRP A 327 -3.62 -3.67 -21.98
CA TRP A 327 -3.77 -5.13 -21.86
C TRP A 327 -3.92 -5.83 -23.22
N MET A 328 -4.64 -5.22 -24.17
CA MET A 328 -4.78 -5.72 -25.53
C MET A 328 -3.43 -5.69 -26.27
N LEU A 329 -2.67 -4.59 -26.16
CA LEU A 329 -1.32 -4.47 -26.70
C LEU A 329 -0.38 -5.54 -26.12
N MET A 330 -0.42 -5.78 -24.80
CA MET A 330 0.35 -6.85 -24.17
C MET A 330 -0.11 -8.23 -24.63
N ASN A 331 -1.42 -8.44 -24.81
CA ASN A 331 -1.95 -9.70 -25.33
C ASN A 331 -1.54 -9.97 -26.78
N GLU A 332 -1.48 -8.96 -27.65
CA GLU A 332 -1.01 -9.10 -29.03
C GLU A 332 0.51 -9.31 -29.09
N THR A 333 1.27 -8.54 -28.29
CA THR A 333 2.74 -8.58 -28.30
C THR A 333 3.33 -9.83 -27.65
N LEU A 334 2.68 -10.38 -26.61
CA LEU A 334 3.20 -11.49 -25.80
C LEU A 334 2.47 -12.83 -26.05
N TRP A 335 1.63 -12.93 -27.09
CA TRP A 335 0.96 -14.18 -27.42
C TRP A 335 1.95 -15.25 -27.88
N THR A 336 1.89 -16.43 -27.24
CA THR A 336 2.75 -17.59 -27.55
C THR A 336 2.01 -18.89 -27.25
N ASP A 337 2.48 -20.02 -27.76
CA ASP A 337 1.92 -21.34 -27.42
C ASP A 337 1.91 -21.64 -25.92
N LYS A 338 2.87 -21.06 -25.17
CA LYS A 338 2.88 -21.12 -23.70
C LYS A 338 1.68 -20.38 -23.10
N ARG A 339 1.40 -19.15 -23.54
CA ARG A 339 0.19 -18.41 -23.10
C ARG A 339 -1.09 -19.11 -23.53
N ALA A 340 -1.12 -19.68 -24.74
CA ALA A 340 -2.23 -20.49 -25.20
C ALA A 340 -2.44 -21.75 -24.32
N ALA A 341 -1.36 -22.37 -23.82
CA ALA A 341 -1.44 -23.49 -22.87
C ALA A 341 -1.93 -23.05 -21.48
N GLU A 342 -1.43 -21.94 -20.94
CA GLU A 342 -1.92 -21.33 -19.69
C GLU A 342 -3.43 -21.03 -19.77
N VAL A 343 -3.88 -20.45 -20.89
CA VAL A 343 -5.31 -20.17 -21.15
C VAL A 343 -6.15 -21.46 -21.31
N ARG A 344 -5.60 -22.53 -21.90
CA ARG A 344 -6.29 -23.84 -21.95
C ARG A 344 -6.39 -24.51 -20.58
N ALA A 345 -5.40 -24.31 -19.70
CA ALA A 345 -5.35 -24.94 -18.37
C ALA A 345 -6.21 -24.21 -17.32
N HIS A 346 -6.35 -22.88 -17.41
CA HIS A 346 -6.99 -22.07 -16.37
C HIS A 346 -8.13 -21.16 -16.85
N GLY A 347 -8.32 -21.04 -18.18
CA GLY A 347 -9.28 -20.12 -18.78
C GLY A 347 -8.75 -18.67 -18.87
N LYS A 348 -9.34 -17.87 -19.79
CA LYS A 348 -8.93 -16.46 -20.01
C LYS A 348 -9.10 -15.58 -18.76
N ASN A 349 -10.09 -15.88 -17.91
CA ASN A 349 -10.45 -15.08 -16.75
C ASN A 349 -9.74 -15.55 -15.45
N TRP A 350 -8.68 -16.35 -15.57
CA TRP A 350 -7.93 -16.86 -14.41
C TRP A 350 -7.41 -15.73 -13.53
N GLY A 351 -7.68 -15.80 -12.23
CA GLY A 351 -7.32 -14.78 -11.24
C GLY A 351 -8.29 -13.61 -11.12
N ILE A 352 -9.28 -13.45 -12.01
CA ILE A 352 -10.34 -12.45 -11.83
C ILE A 352 -11.24 -12.91 -10.68
N GLY A 353 -11.48 -12.03 -9.70
CA GLY A 353 -12.20 -12.38 -8.46
C GLY A 353 -11.29 -12.93 -7.35
N GLU A 354 -10.03 -13.24 -7.64
CA GLU A 354 -9.04 -13.68 -6.66
C GLU A 354 -8.43 -12.47 -5.95
N GLU A 355 -8.53 -12.43 -4.62
CA GLU A 355 -7.97 -11.37 -3.78
C GLU A 355 -6.43 -11.38 -3.83
N ALA A 356 -5.81 -10.24 -4.12
CA ALA A 356 -4.36 -10.14 -4.26
C ALA A 356 -3.62 -10.39 -2.93
N ASP A 357 -2.69 -11.34 -2.94
CA ASP A 357 -1.80 -11.68 -1.82
C ASP A 357 -0.76 -10.60 -1.52
N LEU A 358 -0.41 -9.81 -2.54
CA LEU A 358 0.45 -8.64 -2.47
C LEU A 358 -0.15 -7.52 -3.33
N ILE A 359 -0.35 -6.34 -2.75
CA ILE A 359 -0.56 -5.10 -3.51
C ILE A 359 0.64 -4.19 -3.27
N THR A 360 1.35 -3.82 -4.33
CA THR A 360 2.40 -2.80 -4.31
C THR A 360 1.84 -1.47 -4.82
N LEU A 361 2.50 -0.38 -4.42
CA LEU A 361 2.15 0.99 -4.82
C LEU A 361 3.19 1.56 -5.82
N ALA A 362 3.95 0.66 -6.45
CA ALA A 362 4.89 0.95 -7.53
C ALA A 362 5.05 -0.31 -8.42
N PRO A 363 5.60 -0.17 -9.63
CA PRO A 363 5.74 -1.29 -10.56
C PRO A 363 6.54 -2.47 -10.00
N ILE A 364 6.13 -3.69 -10.36
CA ILE A 364 6.82 -4.92 -9.96
C ILE A 364 7.73 -5.36 -11.12
N VAL A 365 9.00 -4.98 -11.04
CA VAL A 365 9.99 -5.08 -12.14
C VAL A 365 10.91 -6.30 -11.95
N ASP A 366 11.14 -7.10 -13.00
CA ASP A 366 12.15 -8.17 -13.02
C ASP A 366 13.57 -7.57 -13.11
N VAL A 367 14.18 -7.40 -11.94
CA VAL A 367 15.46 -6.71 -11.76
C VAL A 367 16.67 -7.49 -12.30
N ARG A 368 16.49 -8.72 -12.80
CA ARG A 368 17.54 -9.38 -13.60
C ARG A 368 17.93 -8.54 -14.82
N THR A 369 16.98 -7.78 -15.37
CA THR A 369 17.14 -7.02 -16.61
C THR A 369 17.72 -5.62 -16.43
N THR A 370 17.66 -5.06 -15.22
CA THR A 370 18.27 -3.76 -14.88
C THR A 370 19.77 -3.91 -14.70
N ASP A 371 20.61 -2.97 -15.14
CA ASP A 371 22.05 -3.16 -14.99
C ASP A 371 22.60 -2.79 -13.61
N PHE A 372 22.13 -1.70 -13.01
CA PHE A 372 22.75 -1.05 -11.84
C PHE A 372 21.83 -0.93 -10.61
N TRP A 373 20.63 -1.54 -10.59
CA TRP A 373 19.81 -1.54 -9.36
C TRP A 373 20.58 -2.20 -8.20
N LEU A 374 20.78 -1.42 -7.13
CA LEU A 374 21.74 -1.67 -6.05
C LEU A 374 21.64 -3.08 -5.42
N PHE A 375 20.44 -3.64 -5.38
CA PHE A 375 20.17 -4.93 -4.73
C PHE A 375 19.99 -6.10 -5.70
N ARG A 376 20.24 -5.93 -7.01
CA ARG A 376 20.13 -6.99 -8.06
C ARG A 376 20.91 -8.26 -7.71
N GLY A 377 22.02 -8.12 -7.01
CA GLY A 377 22.85 -9.24 -6.56
C GLY A 377 22.44 -9.86 -5.22
N MET A 378 21.56 -9.23 -4.46
CA MET A 378 21.27 -9.58 -3.06
C MET A 378 20.16 -10.62 -2.93
N ILE A 379 20.56 -11.88 -3.12
CA ILE A 379 19.76 -13.06 -2.77
C ILE A 379 20.67 -13.96 -1.91
N HIS A 380 20.32 -14.13 -0.65
CA HIS A 380 21.15 -14.77 0.37
C HIS A 380 20.41 -15.96 0.99
N ASN A 381 21.16 -17.02 1.29
CA ASN A 381 20.68 -18.29 1.83
C ASN A 381 19.43 -18.83 1.09
N ASP A 382 19.56 -18.93 -0.23
CA ASP A 382 18.48 -19.14 -1.21
C ASP A 382 18.17 -20.63 -1.47
N PRO A 383 17.08 -21.21 -0.91
CA PRO A 383 16.76 -22.63 -1.11
C PRO A 383 16.15 -22.93 -2.49
N TYR A 384 15.67 -21.93 -3.23
CA TYR A 384 15.14 -22.11 -4.59
C TYR A 384 16.25 -22.10 -5.64
N GLN A 385 17.41 -21.53 -5.29
CA GLN A 385 18.57 -21.29 -6.14
C GLN A 385 18.25 -20.29 -7.27
N ILE A 386 17.42 -19.28 -6.99
CA ILE A 386 17.06 -18.16 -7.88
C ILE A 386 18.31 -17.60 -8.54
N LYS A 387 19.34 -17.26 -7.75
CA LYS A 387 20.57 -16.64 -8.24
C LYS A 387 21.36 -17.56 -9.17
N ALA A 388 21.56 -18.82 -8.78
CA ALA A 388 22.35 -19.79 -9.55
C ALA A 388 21.63 -20.24 -10.84
N LYS A 389 20.30 -20.42 -10.80
CA LYS A 389 19.46 -20.77 -11.95
C LYS A 389 19.00 -19.56 -12.78
N LYS A 390 19.43 -18.34 -12.41
CA LYS A 390 19.03 -17.06 -13.02
C LYS A 390 17.51 -16.85 -13.13
N LEU A 391 16.75 -17.33 -12.14
CA LEU A 391 15.28 -17.24 -12.13
C LEU A 391 14.79 -15.81 -11.87
N PRO A 392 13.58 -15.44 -12.34
CA PRO A 392 12.95 -14.15 -12.05
C PRO A 392 13.00 -13.79 -10.58
N HIS A 393 13.36 -12.54 -10.29
CA HIS A 393 13.19 -11.92 -8.98
C HIS A 393 12.86 -10.45 -9.21
N PHE A 394 12.08 -9.89 -8.31
CA PHE A 394 11.29 -8.70 -8.56
C PHE A 394 11.51 -7.66 -7.49
N ALA A 395 11.40 -6.37 -7.84
CA ALA A 395 11.38 -5.28 -6.89
C ALA A 395 10.23 -4.31 -7.19
N ALA A 396 9.72 -3.66 -6.14
CA ALA A 396 8.72 -2.60 -6.21
C ALA A 396 8.91 -1.57 -5.08
N PRO A 397 9.96 -0.72 -5.15
CA PRO A 397 10.16 0.39 -4.22
C PRO A 397 9.01 1.40 -4.28
N VAL A 398 8.42 1.88 -3.18
CA VAL A 398 8.85 1.77 -1.78
C VAL A 398 8.19 0.59 -1.05
N ALA A 399 8.79 0.08 0.02
CA ALA A 399 8.32 -1.04 0.88
C ALA A 399 7.03 -0.74 1.71
N MET A 400 6.02 -0.17 1.06
CA MET A 400 4.67 0.08 1.57
C MET A 400 3.65 -0.69 0.70
N THR A 401 3.05 -1.72 1.28
CA THR A 401 2.29 -2.73 0.53
C THR A 401 1.09 -3.25 1.34
N ARG A 402 0.15 -3.91 0.67
CA ARG A 402 -0.82 -4.81 1.31
C ARG A 402 -0.34 -6.24 1.16
N THR A 403 0.16 -6.83 2.23
CA THR A 403 0.65 -8.23 2.23
C THR A 403 -0.32 -9.14 2.96
N SER A 404 -0.64 -10.30 2.37
CA SER A 404 -1.46 -11.34 3.02
C SER A 404 -0.70 -12.07 4.13
N LYS A 405 -1.41 -12.57 5.15
CA LYS A 405 -0.81 -13.38 6.21
C LYS A 405 -0.07 -14.60 5.65
N ARG A 406 -0.58 -15.23 4.59
CA ARG A 406 0.05 -16.40 3.97
C ARG A 406 1.41 -16.08 3.32
N LEU A 407 1.58 -14.88 2.76
CA LEU A 407 2.86 -14.42 2.21
C LEU A 407 3.82 -14.00 3.33
N LEU A 408 3.35 -13.25 4.35
CA LEU A 408 4.16 -12.95 5.54
C LEU A 408 4.69 -14.23 6.21
N ASN A 409 3.81 -15.21 6.46
CA ASN A 409 4.20 -16.47 7.09
C ASN A 409 5.14 -17.31 6.19
N ALA A 410 5.02 -17.23 4.87
CA ALA A 410 5.96 -17.88 3.95
C ALA A 410 7.36 -17.26 4.02
N VAL A 411 7.48 -15.92 4.07
CA VAL A 411 8.77 -15.22 4.25
C VAL A 411 9.34 -15.46 5.64
N HIS A 412 8.52 -15.35 6.69
CA HIS A 412 8.91 -15.69 8.07
C HIS A 412 9.50 -17.10 8.15
N THR A 413 8.82 -18.10 7.59
CA THR A 413 9.32 -19.49 7.59
C THR A 413 10.68 -19.62 6.90
N LEU A 414 10.91 -18.90 5.79
CA LEU A 414 12.18 -18.93 5.07
C LEU A 414 13.32 -18.26 5.86
N GLN A 415 13.03 -17.16 6.55
CA GLN A 415 13.99 -16.48 7.44
C GLN A 415 14.31 -17.32 8.68
N GLN A 416 13.32 -18.00 9.26
CA GLN A 416 13.50 -18.92 10.39
C GLN A 416 14.32 -20.16 10.02
N GLN A 417 13.99 -20.84 8.91
CA GLN A 417 14.54 -22.16 8.59
C GLN A 417 15.86 -22.12 7.81
N TYR A 418 16.11 -21.05 7.05
CA TYR A 418 17.27 -20.95 6.16
C TYR A 418 18.08 -19.67 6.37
N GLY A 419 17.59 -18.69 7.15
CA GLY A 419 18.18 -17.36 7.15
C GLY A 419 18.05 -16.64 5.81
N PHE A 420 17.04 -16.99 4.99
CA PHE A 420 16.85 -16.42 3.65
C PHE A 420 16.60 -14.91 3.69
N TRP A 421 17.38 -14.12 2.95
CA TRP A 421 17.15 -12.68 2.89
C TRP A 421 17.50 -12.01 1.56
N MET A 422 16.84 -10.88 1.33
CA MET A 422 16.98 -9.97 0.18
C MET A 422 16.79 -8.52 0.69
N ALA A 423 16.77 -7.54 -0.21
CA ALA A 423 16.31 -6.19 0.13
C ALA A 423 14.82 -6.14 0.49
N SER A 424 14.42 -5.15 1.28
CA SER A 424 13.04 -4.97 1.76
C SER A 424 12.05 -4.94 0.59
N GLU A 425 12.34 -4.11 -0.41
CA GLU A 425 11.50 -3.78 -1.58
C GLU A 425 11.48 -4.86 -2.67
N SER A 426 11.98 -6.06 -2.33
CA SER A 426 12.10 -7.19 -3.25
C SER A 426 11.75 -8.54 -2.62
N THR A 427 11.72 -8.61 -1.28
CA THR A 427 11.48 -9.85 -0.53
C THR A 427 10.05 -10.37 -0.74
N MET A 428 9.03 -9.52 -0.64
CA MET A 428 7.63 -9.93 -0.78
C MET A 428 7.26 -10.16 -2.24
N GLU A 429 7.83 -9.35 -3.12
CA GLU A 429 7.61 -9.30 -4.57
C GLU A 429 8.16 -10.58 -5.22
N THR A 430 9.40 -10.93 -4.88
CA THR A 430 10.05 -12.16 -5.34
C THR A 430 9.37 -13.40 -4.74
N MET A 431 9.05 -13.40 -3.44
CA MET A 431 8.40 -14.55 -2.81
C MET A 431 6.94 -14.74 -3.21
N ALA A 432 6.23 -13.66 -3.60
CA ALA A 432 4.91 -13.79 -4.20
C ALA A 432 4.98 -14.59 -5.52
N TYR A 433 5.92 -14.23 -6.41
CA TYR A 433 6.13 -14.93 -7.67
C TYR A 433 6.51 -16.41 -7.46
N HIS A 434 7.56 -16.70 -6.66
CA HIS A 434 8.04 -18.08 -6.46
C HIS A 434 7.08 -18.98 -5.69
N LYS A 435 6.10 -18.43 -4.97
CA LYS A 435 5.02 -19.18 -4.32
C LYS A 435 3.72 -19.24 -5.14
N GLY A 436 3.65 -18.58 -6.30
CA GLY A 436 2.44 -18.51 -7.13
C GLY A 436 1.33 -17.63 -6.55
N PHE A 437 1.62 -16.81 -5.53
CA PHE A 437 0.69 -15.85 -4.96
C PHE A 437 0.34 -14.73 -5.96
N LYS A 438 -0.84 -14.11 -5.82
CA LYS A 438 -1.28 -13.03 -6.73
C LYS A 438 -0.71 -11.69 -6.28
N ALA A 439 0.36 -11.23 -6.93
CA ALA A 439 0.92 -9.89 -6.75
C ALA A 439 0.36 -8.91 -7.80
N VAL A 440 0.01 -7.70 -7.38
CA VAL A 440 -0.54 -6.64 -8.25
C VAL A 440 0.08 -5.28 -7.90
N HIS A 441 0.56 -4.54 -8.90
CA HIS A 441 0.84 -3.11 -8.75
C HIS A 441 -0.48 -2.33 -8.86
N ALA A 442 -0.94 -1.73 -7.76
CA ALA A 442 -2.07 -0.82 -7.80
C ALA A 442 -1.67 0.49 -8.48
N GLN A 443 -2.11 0.66 -9.72
CA GLN A 443 -1.88 1.83 -10.58
C GLN A 443 -2.61 3.07 -10.05
N HIS A 444 -2.23 3.57 -8.87
CA HIS A 444 -2.79 4.78 -8.29
C HIS A 444 -2.28 6.04 -9.03
N PRO A 445 -3.03 7.15 -9.02
CA PRO A 445 -2.57 8.38 -9.67
C PRO A 445 -1.29 8.89 -9.02
N VAL A 446 -0.32 9.26 -9.85
CA VAL A 446 0.91 9.95 -9.47
C VAL A 446 1.02 11.24 -10.27
N PHE A 447 1.28 12.35 -9.57
CA PHE A 447 1.36 13.69 -10.17
C PHE A 447 2.81 14.15 -10.28
N PHE A 448 3.07 15.11 -11.18
CA PHE A 448 4.41 15.42 -11.67
C PHE A 448 4.67 16.93 -11.78
N ASN A 449 5.81 17.38 -11.27
CA ASN A 449 6.28 18.76 -11.35
C ASN A 449 7.49 18.90 -12.28
N GLY A 450 7.29 18.58 -13.56
CA GLY A 450 8.30 18.72 -14.60
C GLY A 450 7.72 19.23 -15.91
N THR A 451 8.61 19.81 -16.73
CA THR A 451 8.33 20.30 -18.08
C THR A 451 8.57 19.22 -19.15
N GLU A 452 9.11 18.07 -18.76
CA GLU A 452 9.29 16.91 -19.63
C GLU A 452 7.96 16.48 -20.27
N THR A 453 8.01 16.13 -21.56
CA THR A 453 6.84 15.61 -22.28
C THR A 453 6.54 14.17 -21.85
N ASP A 454 5.27 13.76 -21.91
CA ASP A 454 4.87 12.38 -21.56
C ASP A 454 5.70 11.33 -22.34
N LYS A 455 6.04 11.60 -23.61
CA LYS A 455 6.85 10.69 -24.44
C LYS A 455 8.31 10.57 -23.98
N MET A 456 8.87 11.65 -23.42
CA MET A 456 10.19 11.60 -22.79
C MET A 456 10.15 10.82 -21.48
N VAL A 457 9.07 10.95 -20.71
CA VAL A 457 8.86 10.15 -19.50
C VAL A 457 8.70 8.67 -19.85
N ASP A 458 7.84 8.33 -20.80
CA ASP A 458 7.61 6.94 -21.26
C ASP A 458 8.91 6.28 -21.71
N TRP A 459 9.72 6.98 -22.50
CA TRP A 459 11.05 6.50 -22.93
C TRP A 459 12.05 6.31 -21.76
N LEU A 460 11.90 7.04 -20.66
CA LEU A 460 12.75 6.92 -19.45
C LEU A 460 12.24 5.90 -18.43
N PHE A 461 10.95 5.55 -18.45
CA PHE A 461 10.27 4.75 -17.41
C PHE A 461 9.71 3.42 -17.91
N ASN A 462 9.50 3.26 -19.22
CA ASN A 462 9.08 2.03 -19.87
C ASN A 462 10.12 1.61 -20.93
N SER A 463 11.41 1.72 -20.60
CA SER A 463 12.56 1.45 -21.48
C SER A 463 12.87 -0.05 -21.68
N GLY A 464 12.26 -0.93 -20.89
CA GLY A 464 12.40 -2.38 -20.98
C GLY A 464 11.54 -3.03 -22.07
N GLY A 465 11.77 -4.33 -22.29
CA GLY A 465 10.95 -5.15 -23.19
C GLY A 465 9.49 -5.27 -22.73
N PRO A 466 8.55 -5.62 -23.61
CA PRO A 466 7.12 -5.71 -23.28
C PRO A 466 6.80 -6.70 -22.17
N GLU A 467 7.66 -7.69 -21.92
CA GLU A 467 7.53 -8.59 -20.78
C GLU A 467 7.81 -7.94 -19.42
N ASN A 468 8.55 -6.81 -19.39
CA ASN A 468 9.06 -6.14 -18.20
C ASN A 468 9.39 -4.64 -18.46
N LEU A 469 8.37 -3.83 -18.75
CA LEU A 469 8.48 -2.46 -19.28
C LEU A 469 9.31 -1.52 -18.40
N GLY A 470 9.06 -1.46 -17.08
CA GLY A 470 9.84 -0.65 -16.13
C GLY A 470 11.22 -1.20 -15.78
N GLY A 471 11.69 -2.23 -16.47
CA GLY A 471 13.01 -2.83 -16.33
C GLY A 471 13.92 -2.52 -17.51
N GLY A 472 14.75 -3.49 -17.90
CA GLY A 472 15.75 -3.32 -18.95
C GLY A 472 17.00 -2.53 -18.51
N PRO A 473 18.04 -2.50 -19.36
CA PRO A 473 19.34 -1.90 -19.01
C PRO A 473 19.26 -0.46 -18.54
N ASP A 474 18.32 0.33 -19.08
CA ASP A 474 18.09 1.76 -18.79
C ASP A 474 16.95 2.03 -17.78
N SER A 475 16.54 1.03 -16.99
CA SER A 475 15.48 1.18 -15.98
C SER A 475 15.72 2.33 -14.99
N GLN A 476 14.64 3.04 -14.64
CA GLN A 476 14.60 4.04 -13.57
C GLN A 476 15.05 3.50 -12.20
N TYR A 477 15.08 2.18 -11.99
CA TYR A 477 15.57 1.55 -10.76
C TYR A 477 17.11 1.45 -10.69
N ASN A 478 17.85 1.80 -11.74
CA ASN A 478 19.32 1.82 -11.73
C ASN A 478 19.98 2.82 -10.77
N TRP A 479 19.20 3.58 -9.99
CA TRP A 479 19.64 4.57 -9.00
C TRP A 479 20.43 5.77 -9.54
N GLU A 480 20.68 5.83 -10.85
CA GLU A 480 21.41 6.90 -11.54
C GLU A 480 20.69 7.38 -12.82
N GLY A 481 21.33 8.26 -13.59
CA GLY A 481 20.85 8.68 -14.91
C GLY A 481 19.74 9.74 -14.91
N ALA A 482 19.11 9.92 -16.08
CA ALA A 482 18.10 10.96 -16.30
C ALA A 482 16.77 10.65 -15.61
N ALA A 483 16.37 9.38 -15.55
CA ALA A 483 15.12 8.95 -14.92
C ALA A 483 15.04 9.32 -13.43
N HIS A 484 16.17 9.27 -12.70
CA HIS A 484 16.21 9.66 -11.28
C HIS A 484 15.81 11.13 -11.05
N LYS A 485 16.24 12.04 -11.93
CA LYS A 485 15.87 13.47 -11.89
C LYS A 485 14.40 13.74 -12.24
N VAL A 486 13.72 12.76 -12.83
CA VAL A 486 12.28 12.79 -13.13
C VAL A 486 11.50 12.16 -11.96
N LEU A 487 12.01 11.07 -11.38
CA LEU A 487 11.49 10.45 -10.16
C LEU A 487 11.43 11.45 -8.98
N GLU A 488 12.46 12.29 -8.80
CA GLU A 488 12.52 13.39 -7.82
C GLU A 488 11.34 14.38 -7.90
N LYS A 489 10.66 14.47 -9.05
CA LYS A 489 9.55 15.40 -9.33
C LYS A 489 8.15 14.77 -9.18
N LEU A 490 8.07 13.51 -8.78
CA LEU A 490 6.80 12.80 -8.60
C LEU A 490 6.22 13.06 -7.20
N THR A 491 4.89 12.91 -7.06
CA THR A 491 4.27 12.83 -5.73
C THR A 491 4.53 11.50 -5.02
N TRP A 492 5.06 10.50 -5.72
CA TRP A 492 5.30 9.16 -5.21
C TRP A 492 6.67 8.63 -5.65
N TRP A 493 7.72 8.99 -4.89
CA TRP A 493 9.05 8.37 -4.95
C TRP A 493 9.92 8.90 -3.81
N TRP A 494 10.88 8.09 -3.30
CA TRP A 494 11.89 8.60 -2.36
C TRP A 494 13.10 9.17 -3.14
N PRO A 495 13.33 10.50 -3.13
CA PRO A 495 14.54 11.06 -3.74
C PRO A 495 15.75 10.79 -2.83
N ARG A 496 16.96 10.96 -3.40
CA ARG A 496 18.23 10.87 -2.64
C ARG A 496 18.24 11.79 -1.41
N GLU A 497 18.96 11.39 -0.37
CA GLU A 497 19.11 12.20 0.84
C GLU A 497 19.78 13.54 0.51
N GLY A 498 19.35 14.61 1.18
CA GLY A 498 19.75 16.00 0.88
C GLY A 498 18.93 16.69 -0.22
N TYR A 499 18.18 15.96 -1.06
CA TYR A 499 17.36 16.56 -2.12
C TYR A 499 16.06 17.15 -1.60
N ASP A 500 15.41 17.94 -2.46
CA ASP A 500 14.12 18.56 -2.20
C ASP A 500 12.97 17.59 -2.47
N HIS A 501 11.99 17.53 -1.58
CA HIS A 501 10.91 16.55 -1.65
C HIS A 501 9.68 17.21 -2.27
N TYR A 502 9.43 17.02 -3.57
CA TYR A 502 8.19 17.55 -4.18
C TYR A 502 6.88 17.15 -3.47
N PRO A 503 6.68 15.90 -2.99
CA PRO A 503 5.51 15.51 -2.21
C PRO A 503 5.33 16.35 -0.94
N GLN A 504 6.44 16.80 -0.34
CA GLN A 504 6.43 17.63 0.86
C GLN A 504 5.96 19.06 0.59
N HIS A 505 6.25 19.64 -0.58
CA HIS A 505 5.68 20.94 -0.95
C HIS A 505 4.19 20.86 -1.23
N VAL A 506 3.76 19.84 -1.97
CA VAL A 506 2.35 19.59 -2.28
C VAL A 506 1.52 19.43 -1.00
N TRP A 507 1.99 18.61 -0.06
CA TRP A 507 1.30 18.45 1.24
C TRP A 507 1.43 19.69 2.13
N SER A 508 2.58 20.39 2.10
CA SER A 508 2.74 21.66 2.84
C SER A 508 1.77 22.74 2.37
N ASP A 509 1.50 22.82 1.07
CA ASP A 509 0.55 23.78 0.50
C ASP A 509 -0.90 23.42 0.84
N PHE A 510 -1.26 22.13 0.75
CA PHE A 510 -2.55 21.60 1.23
C PHE A 510 -2.83 21.95 2.70
N LEU A 511 -1.81 21.91 3.57
CA LEU A 511 -1.95 22.27 4.99
C LEU A 511 -1.85 23.78 5.30
N LYS A 512 -1.62 24.65 4.31
CA LYS A 512 -1.32 26.11 4.51
C LYS A 512 -2.19 27.07 3.70
N LYS A 513 -2.78 26.61 2.61
CA LYS A 513 -3.55 27.39 1.63
C LYS A 513 -4.90 26.70 1.45
N ASP A 514 -5.88 27.39 0.87
CA ASP A 514 -7.14 26.79 0.38
C ASP A 514 -6.90 25.92 -0.89
N ALA A 515 -5.86 25.08 -0.85
CA ALA A 515 -5.35 24.32 -1.97
C ALA A 515 -6.10 22.98 -2.10
N CYS A 516 -7.12 22.98 -2.95
CA CYS A 516 -7.91 21.79 -3.24
C CYS A 516 -7.10 20.80 -4.09
N LEU A 517 -6.57 19.74 -3.47
CA LEU A 517 -5.75 18.73 -4.13
C LEU A 517 -6.56 17.57 -4.71
N PRO A 518 -6.11 16.94 -5.82
CA PRO A 518 -6.74 15.76 -6.41
C PRO A 518 -6.75 14.55 -5.45
N PRO A 519 -7.54 13.50 -5.75
CA PRO A 519 -7.50 12.23 -5.03
C PRO A 519 -6.15 11.55 -5.32
N GLY A 520 -5.28 11.49 -4.32
CA GLY A 520 -3.88 11.13 -4.53
C GLY A 520 -3.21 10.56 -3.29
N MET A 521 -2.03 9.98 -3.51
CA MET A 521 -1.13 9.46 -2.50
C MET A 521 0.24 10.13 -2.66
N PHE A 522 0.84 10.52 -1.55
CA PHE A 522 2.00 11.41 -1.47
C PHE A 522 3.05 10.80 -0.53
N HIS A 523 4.28 10.59 -1.01
CA HIS A 523 5.40 10.09 -0.21
C HIS A 523 6.74 10.50 -0.86
N PRO A 524 7.75 10.95 -0.07
CA PRO A 524 7.77 11.15 1.38
C PRO A 524 7.46 12.60 1.83
N PHE A 525 6.94 12.74 3.05
CA PHE A 525 6.73 14.01 3.76
C PHE A 525 7.55 14.09 5.07
N LYS A 526 8.80 14.59 4.99
CA LYS A 526 9.77 14.58 6.10
C LYS A 526 9.58 15.78 7.05
N TRP A 527 8.88 15.58 8.17
CA TRP A 527 8.49 16.66 9.10
C TRP A 527 9.67 17.44 9.72
N ASP A 528 10.84 16.81 9.87
CA ASP A 528 12.09 17.45 10.32
C ASP A 528 12.55 18.60 9.39
N LYS A 529 12.26 18.49 8.09
CA LYS A 529 12.49 19.58 7.11
C LYS A 529 11.34 20.61 7.08
N TYR A 530 10.18 20.31 7.67
CA TYR A 530 9.00 21.19 7.64
C TYR A 530 9.15 22.35 8.63
N LYS A 531 9.54 23.51 8.10
CA LYS A 531 9.34 24.79 8.79
C LYS A 531 7.86 25.15 8.72
N GLY A 532 7.17 24.96 9.85
CA GLY A 532 5.83 25.52 10.07
C GLY A 532 5.84 27.06 10.00
N PRO A 533 4.66 27.69 9.90
CA PRO A 533 4.55 29.15 10.02
C PRO A 533 5.13 29.62 11.36
N LYS A 534 5.66 30.86 11.35
CA LYS A 534 6.04 31.60 12.56
C LYS A 534 4.83 32.30 13.17
#